data_AF-A0A7X6NW84-F1
#
_entry.id   AF-A0A7X6NW84-F1
#
_cell.length_a   1.000
_cell.length_b   1.000
_cell.length_c   1.000
_cell.angle_alpha   90.00
_cell.angle_beta   90.00
_cell.angle_gamma   90.00
#
_symmetry.space_group_name_H-M   'P 1'
#
loop_
_entity.id
_entity.type
_entity.pdbx_description
1 polymer ?
#
loop_
_entity_poly.entity_id
_entity_poly.type
_entity_poly.pdbx_seq_one_letter_code
_entity_poly.pdbx_strand_id
1 'polypeptide(L)' 'MAKNISTKKPLAGNKRSHALNSTRRTQKPNLQKKTINGEKVIISAREAKKLK' A
#
# COMPACT_ATOMS: atom_id res chain seq x y z
N MET A 1 10.47 7.02 -13.64
CA MET A 1 9.52 6.91 -12.51
C MET A 1 10.17 6.12 -11.38
N ALA A 2 9.91 6.46 -10.11
CA ALA A 2 10.46 5.72 -8.98
C ALA A 2 9.90 4.29 -8.95
N LYS A 3 10.78 3.29 -8.78
CA LYS A 3 10.41 1.87 -8.75
C LYS A 3 9.67 1.58 -7.45
N ASN A 4 8.57 0.81 -7.54
CA ASN A 4 7.91 0.28 -6.35
C ASN A 4 8.68 -0.94 -5.84
N ILE A 5 9.26 -0.81 -4.65
CA ILE A 5 10.03 -1.87 -3.99
C ILE A 5 9.21 -2.51 -2.85
N SER A 6 8.05 -1.95 -2.52
CA SER A 6 7.16 -2.50 -1.49
C SER A 6 6.80 -3.96 -1.77
N THR A 7 6.93 -4.80 -0.76
CA THR A 7 6.53 -6.21 -0.82
C THR A 7 5.00 -6.36 -0.84
N LYS A 8 4.28 -5.35 -0.33
CA LYS A 8 2.83 -5.37 -0.21
C LYS A 8 2.14 -4.99 -1.52
N LYS A 9 1.25 -5.88 -1.97
CA LYS A 9 0.35 -5.69 -3.11
C LYS A 9 -1.03 -5.18 -2.65
N PRO A 10 -1.76 -4.42 -3.49
CA PRO A 10 -3.16 -4.12 -3.23
C PRO A 10 -3.98 -5.41 -3.27
N LEU A 11 -4.83 -5.61 -2.26
CA LEU A 11 -5.70 -6.79 -2.17
C LEU A 11 -7.11 -6.44 -2.64
N ALA A 12 -7.82 -7.43 -3.18
CA ALA A 12 -9.25 -7.31 -3.49
C ALA A 12 -10.09 -7.80 -2.31
N GLY A 13 -11.25 -7.20 -2.10
CA GLY A 13 -12.21 -7.61 -1.08
C GLY A 13 -13.58 -6.98 -1.28
N ASN A 14 -14.48 -7.16 -0.30
CA ASN A 14 -15.83 -6.62 -0.35
C ASN A 14 -16.07 -5.64 0.81
N LYS A 15 -16.76 -4.53 0.55
CA LYS A 15 -17.40 -3.73 1.61
C LYS A 15 -18.73 -4.40 1.95
N ARG A 16 -19.06 -4.43 3.23
CA ARG A 16 -20.33 -4.94 3.76
C ARG A 16 -21.15 -3.78 4.29
N SER A 17 -22.45 -3.78 4.02
CA SER A 17 -23.42 -2.89 4.69
C SER A 17 -23.82 -3.46 6.06
N HIS A 18 -24.64 -2.72 6.80
CA HIS A 18 -25.25 -3.22 8.04
C HIS A 18 -26.11 -4.48 7.82
N ALA A 19 -26.68 -4.65 6.64
CA ALA A 19 -27.40 -5.85 6.21
C ALA A 19 -26.50 -6.87 5.45
N LEU A 20 -25.17 -6.74 5.56
CA LEU A 20 -24.16 -7.61 4.92
C LEU A 20 -24.12 -7.65 3.37
N ASN A 21 -24.81 -6.72 2.69
CA ASN A 21 -24.74 -6.58 1.23
C ASN A 21 -23.31 -6.29 0.77
N SER A 22 -22.83 -6.97 -0.27
CA SER A 22 -21.47 -6.81 -0.80
C SER A 22 -21.36 -5.81 -1.95
N THR A 23 -20.36 -4.94 -1.87
CA THR A 23 -19.83 -4.19 -3.03
C THR A 23 -18.31 -4.42 -3.15
N ARG A 24 -17.77 -4.47 -4.38
CA ARG A 24 -16.34 -4.71 -4.61
C ARG A 24 -15.49 -3.55 -4.11
N ARG A 25 -14.35 -3.84 -3.47
CA ARG A 25 -13.36 -2.85 -2.98
C ARG A 25 -11.94 -3.36 -3.20
N THR A 26 -11.02 -2.42 -3.36
CA THR A 26 -9.58 -2.68 -3.27
C THR A 26 -9.01 -2.12 -1.96
N GLN A 27 -8.22 -2.92 -1.24
CA GLN A 27 -7.44 -2.52 -0.09
C GLN A 27 -6.06 -2.06 -0.56
N LYS A 28 -5.87 -0.75 -0.71
CA LYS A 28 -4.62 -0.16 -1.19
C LYS A 28 -3.64 0.05 -0.02
N PRO A 29 -2.36 -0.38 -0.14
CA PRO A 29 -1.34 0.02 0.82
C PRO A 29 -1.04 1.51 0.70
N ASN A 30 -0.69 2.16 1.81
CA ASN A 30 -0.25 3.56 1.82
C ASN A 30 1.18 3.67 1.29
N LEU A 31 1.33 3.88 -0.01
CA LEU A 31 2.62 3.99 -0.70
C LEU A 31 3.14 5.44 -0.62
N GLN A 32 4.42 5.60 -0.29
CA GLN A 32 5.12 6.87 -0.17
C GLN A 32 6.40 6.84 -1.01
N LYS A 33 6.71 7.96 -1.66
CA LYS A 33 8.02 8.16 -2.32
C LYS A 33 9.03 8.56 -1.25
N LYS A 34 10.10 7.79 -1.08
CA LYS A 34 11.21 8.10 -0.17
C LYS A 34 12.55 7.89 -0.84
N THR A 35 13.56 8.60 -0.37
CA THR A 35 14.95 8.37 -0.76
C THR A 35 15.55 7.36 0.22
N ILE A 36 15.98 6.20 -0.26
CA ILE A 36 16.71 5.20 0.52
C ILE A 36 18.06 5.02 -0.17
N ASN A 37 19.16 5.15 0.58
CA ASN A 37 20.53 4.99 0.08
C ASN A 37 20.84 5.81 -1.19
N GLY A 38 20.29 7.02 -1.31
CA GLY A 38 20.49 7.90 -2.47
C GLY A 38 19.51 7.71 -3.63
N GLU A 39 18.73 6.62 -3.64
CA GLU A 39 17.74 6.34 -4.70
C GLU A 39 16.30 6.67 -4.29
N LYS A 40 15.53 7.23 -5.23
CA LYS A 40 14.10 7.53 -5.04
C LYS A 40 13.26 6.29 -5.32
N VAL A 41 12.64 5.75 -4.27
CA VAL A 41 11.86 4.51 -4.32
C VAL A 41 10.45 4.71 -3.75
N ILE A 42 9.50 3.92 -4.24
CA ILE A 42 8.14 3.87 -3.68
C ILE A 42 8.06 2.68 -2.74
N ILE A 43 7.70 2.94 -1.48
CA ILE A 43 7.60 1.94 -0.41
C ILE A 43 6.33 2.16 0.40
N SER A 44 5.82 1.14 1.10
CA SER A 44 4.70 1.37 2.01
C SER A 44 5.15 2.16 3.25
N ALA A 45 4.27 2.97 3.80
CA ALA A 45 4.54 3.75 5.02
C ALA A 45 4.95 2.86 6.21
N ARG A 46 4.45 1.62 6.26
CA ARG A 46 4.77 0.65 7.33
C ARG A 46 6.18 0.07 7.15
N GLU A 47 6.59 -0.24 5.93
CA GLU A 47 7.97 -0.65 5.64
C GLU A 47 8.93 0.52 5.90
N ALA A 48 8.54 1.73 5.49
CA ALA A 48 9.31 2.95 5.74
C ALA A 48 9.51 3.26 7.23
N LYS A 49 8.57 2.84 8.10
CA LYS A 49 8.70 2.97 9.56
C LYS A 49 9.76 2.02 10.12
N LYS A 50 9.94 0.83 9.53
CA LYS A 50 10.94 -0.15 9.98
C LYS A 50 12.38 0.17 9.55
N LEU A 51 12.53 0.98 8.51
CA LEU A 51 13.83 1.39 7.96
C LEU A 51 14.41 2.64 8.62
N LYS A 52 13.64 3.27 9.51
CA LYS A 52 14.04 4.44 10.29
C LYS A 52 14.64 3.97 11.61
#